data_AF-A0A963KLY9-F1
#
_entry.id   AF-A0A963KLY9-F1
#
_cell.length_a   1.000
_cell.length_b   1.000
_cell.length_c   1.000
_cell.angle_alpha   90.00
_cell.angle_beta   90.00
_cell.angle_gamma   90.00
#
_symmetry.space_group_name_H-M   'P 1'
#
loop_
_entity.id
_entity.type
_entity.pdbx_description
1 polymer ?
#
loop_
_entity_poly.entity_id
_entity_poly.type
_entity_poly.pdbx_seq_one_letter_code
_entity_poly.pdbx_strand_id
1 'polypeptide(L)' 'EWAQALAERIRQARIDGDPDDGSGYYRHWMDALEQLMITRGIATADQLHALEHAWADAAERTPHGQPIVLEATPPPG' A
#
# COMPACT_ATOMS: atom_id res chain seq x y z
N GLU A 1 3.51 7.50 18.55
CA GLU A 1 4.00 8.31 17.41
C GLU A 1 3.46 7.86 16.05
N TRP A 2 3.37 6.56 15.72
CA TRP A 2 2.73 6.05 14.49
C TRP A 2 1.25 6.45 14.35
N ALA A 3 0.47 6.28 15.42
CA ALA A 3 -0.95 6.60 15.42
C ALA A 3 -1.27 8.09 15.16
N GLN A 4 -0.37 9.02 15.55
CA GLN A 4 -0.56 10.45 15.31
C GLN A 4 -0.32 10.83 13.85
N ALA A 5 0.70 10.25 13.21
CA ALA A 5 0.97 10.47 11.79
C ALA A 5 -0.16 9.91 10.91
N LEU A 6 -0.67 8.72 11.25
CA LEU A 6 -1.81 8.11 10.57
C LEU A 6 -3.09 8.95 10.76
N ALA A 7 -3.35 9.43 11.98
CA ALA A 7 -4.52 10.25 12.29
C ALA A 7 -4.49 11.60 11.56
N GLU A 8 -3.33 12.23 11.37
CA GLU A 8 -3.21 13.50 10.65
C GLU A 8 -3.42 13.31 9.14
N ARG A 9 -2.85 12.26 8.56
CA ARG A 9 -3.02 11.95 7.13
C ARG A 9 -4.47 11.61 6.78
N ILE A 10 -5.14 10.84 7.64
CA ILE A 10 -6.59 10.55 7.54
C ILE A 10 -7.44 11.83 7.70
N ARG A 11 -6.96 12.81 8.49
CA ARG A 11 -7.67 14.09 8.66
C ARG A 11 -7.56 14.96 7.41
N GLN A 12 -6.39 15.00 6.79
CA GLN A 12 -6.17 15.74 5.53
C GLN A 12 -7.00 15.15 4.38
N ALA A 13 -7.02 13.83 4.22
CA ALA A 13 -7.84 13.16 3.19
C ALA A 13 -9.35 13.48 3.31
N ARG A 14 -9.85 13.71 4.53
CA ARG A 14 -11.23 14.15 4.76
C ARG A 14 -11.49 15.62 4.42
N ILE A 15 -10.47 16.47 4.54
CA ILE A 15 -10.56 17.90 4.21
C ILE A 15 -10.62 18.09 2.69
N ASP A 16 -9.98 17.21 1.92
CA ASP A 16 -9.91 17.25 0.47
C ASP A 16 -11.21 16.82 -0.24
N GLY A 17 -12.28 16.51 0.51
CA GLY A 17 -13.64 16.39 -0.01
C GLY A 17 -14.02 15.04 -0.61
N ASP A 18 -13.46 13.96 -0.08
CA ASP A 18 -13.74 12.60 -0.54
C ASP A 18 -15.20 12.18 -0.25
N PRO A 19 -15.95 11.67 -1.24
CA PRO A 19 -17.30 11.14 -1.01
C PRO A 19 -17.25 9.92 -0.09
N ASP A 20 -17.91 10.06 1.07
CA ASP A 20 -17.99 9.09 2.16
C ASP A 20 -18.95 7.93 1.82
N ASP A 21 -18.75 7.27 0.66
CA ASP A 21 -19.51 6.09 0.23
C ASP A 21 -18.77 4.76 0.49
N GLY A 22 -17.58 4.84 1.09
CA GLY A 22 -16.76 3.70 1.46
C GLY A 22 -16.02 3.03 0.31
N SER A 23 -16.29 3.39 -0.95
CA SER A 23 -15.64 2.80 -2.12
C SER A 23 -14.18 3.24 -2.27
N GLY A 24 -13.85 4.45 -1.80
CA GLY A 24 -12.50 5.02 -1.79
C GLY A 24 -11.70 4.75 -0.52
N TYR A 25 -12.34 4.30 0.56
CA TYR A 25 -11.73 4.26 1.90
C TYR A 25 -10.39 3.50 1.93
N TYR A 26 -10.34 2.30 1.36
CA TYR A 26 -9.12 1.49 1.30
C TYR A 26 -8.06 2.09 0.37
N ARG A 27 -8.49 2.72 -0.73
CA ARG A 27 -7.59 3.41 -1.66
C ARG A 27 -6.91 4.58 -0.97
N HIS A 28 -7.67 5.47 -0.34
CA HIS A 28 -7.13 6.64 0.35
C HIS A 28 -6.26 6.27 1.54
N TRP A 29 -6.62 5.19 2.24
CA TRP A 29 -5.78 4.65 3.31
C TRP A 29 -4.44 4.12 2.77
N MET A 30 -4.46 3.42 1.63
CA MET A 30 -3.24 2.96 0.96
C MET A 30 -2.37 4.14 0.48
N ASP A 31 -2.96 5.09 -0.23
CA ASP A 31 -2.25 6.29 -0.74
C ASP A 31 -1.60 7.08 0.42
N ALA A 32 -2.31 7.19 1.55
CA ALA A 32 -1.80 7.81 2.77
C ALA A 32 -0.57 7.09 3.34
N LEU A 33 -0.61 5.75 3.37
CA LEU A 33 0.47 4.91 3.90
C LEU A 33 1.70 4.93 2.98
N GLU A 34 1.51 4.81 1.67
CA GLU A 34 2.58 4.86 0.67
C GLU A 34 3.34 6.20 0.74
N GLN A 35 2.60 7.29 0.79
CA GLN A 35 3.17 8.63 0.93
C GLN A 35 3.95 8.81 2.23
N LEU A 36 3.49 8.19 3.33
CA LEU A 36 4.20 8.20 4.60
C LEU A 36 5.53 7.43 4.51
N MET A 37 5.52 6.26 3.87
CA MET A 37 6.73 5.44 3.67
C MET A 37 7.77 6.17 2.81
N ILE A 38 7.32 6.82 1.73
CA ILE A 38 8.17 7.63 0.84
C ILE A 38 8.76 8.82 1.59
N THR A 39 7.93 9.60 2.29
CA THR A 39 8.39 10.79 3.03
C THR A 39 9.42 10.45 4.10
N ARG A 40 9.34 9.26 4.68
CA ARG A 40 10.29 8.77 5.70
C ARG A 40 11.51 8.07 5.11
N GLY A 41 11.62 7.95 3.78
CA GLY A 41 12.72 7.25 3.12
C GLY A 41 12.74 5.73 3.39
N ILE A 42 11.60 5.15 3.77
CA ILE A 42 11.48 3.71 4.09
C ILE A 42 11.34 2.89 2.81
N ALA A 43 10.66 3.44 1.80
CA ALA A 43 10.51 2.83 0.48
C ALA A 43 10.41 3.92 -0.59
N THR A 44 10.76 3.58 -1.83
CA THR A 44 10.48 4.43 -3.01
C THR A 44 9.14 4.06 -3.63
N ALA A 45 8.57 4.97 -4.44
CA ALA A 45 7.38 4.66 -5.22
C ALA A 45 7.58 3.41 -6.11
N ASP A 46 8.75 3.27 -6.74
CA ASP A 46 9.08 2.11 -7.56
C ASP A 46 9.12 0.81 -6.75
N GLN A 47 9.63 0.84 -5.52
CA GLN A 47 9.66 -0.33 -4.63
C GLN A 47 8.24 -0.76 -4.22
N LEU A 48 7.36 0.21 -3.95
CA LEU A 48 5.96 -0.06 -3.61
C LEU A 48 5.21 -0.64 -4.80
N HIS A 49 5.40 -0.08 -6.00
CA HIS A 49 4.78 -0.57 -7.22
C HIS A 49 5.30 -1.96 -7.64
N ALA A 50 6.59 -2.21 -7.48
CA ALA A 50 7.16 -3.54 -7.70
C ALA A 50 6.59 -4.59 -6.73
N LEU A 51 6.37 -4.20 -5.47
CA LEU A 51 5.76 -5.07 -4.46
C LEU A 51 4.28 -5.35 -4.78
N GLU A 52 3.53 -4.35 -5.22
CA GLU A 52 2.14 -4.49 -5.70
C GLU A 52 2.06 -5.54 -6.81
N HIS A 53 2.90 -5.41 -7.85
CA HIS A 53 2.96 -6.36 -8.95
C HIS A 53 3.36 -7.76 -8.50
N ALA A 54 4.38 -7.89 -7.63
CA ALA A 54 4.81 -9.18 -7.12
C ALA A 54 3.68 -9.91 -6.36
N TRP A 55 2.85 -9.17 -5.62
CA TRP A 55 1.67 -9.75 -4.95
C TRP A 55 0.56 -10.13 -5.94
N ALA A 56 0.31 -9.31 -6.96
CA ALA A 56 -0.66 -9.64 -8.00
C ALA A 56 -0.27 -10.94 -8.74
N ASP A 57 0.99 -11.05 -9.14
CA ASP A 57 1.55 -12.24 -9.80
C ASP A 57 1.50 -13.47 -8.88
N ALA A 58 1.79 -13.31 -7.58
CA ALA A 58 1.69 -14.39 -6.61
C ALA A 58 0.24 -14.86 -6.43
N ALA A 59 -0.72 -13.93 -6.37
CA ALA A 59 -2.14 -14.24 -6.25
C ALA A 59 -2.65 -14.99 -7.48
N GLU A 60 -2.28 -14.56 -8.69
CA GLU A 60 -2.69 -15.21 -9.94
C GLU A 60 -2.18 -16.66 -10.04
N ARG A 61 -0.96 -16.91 -9.57
CA ARG A 61 -0.35 -18.25 -9.58
C ARG A 61 -0.86 -19.17 -8.47
N THR A 62 -1.51 -18.63 -7.43
CA THR A 62 -1.92 -19.40 -6.25
C THR A 62 -3.29 -20.05 -6.47
N PRO A 63 -3.40 -21.40 -6.45
CA PRO A 63 -4.68 -22.07 -6.54
C PRO A 63 -5.60 -21.70 -5.37
N HIS A 64 -6.92 -21.65 -5.61
CA HIS A 64 -7.89 -21.36 -4.55
C HIS A 64 -7.75 -22.33 -3.36
N GLY A 65 -7.78 -21.77 -2.15
CA GLY A 65 -7.60 -22.53 -0.90
C GLY A 65 -6.14 -22.72 -0.48
N GLN A 66 -5.17 -22.22 -1.24
CA GLN A 66 -3.76 -22.20 -0.87
C GLN A 66 -3.33 -20.79 -0.40
N PRO A 67 -2.33 -20.68 0.48
CA PRO A 67 -1.78 -19.40 0.88
C PRO A 67 -1.00 -18.74 -0.26
N ILE A 68 -1.17 -17.43 -0.44
CA ILE A 68 -0.37 -16.64 -1.38
C ILE A 68 0.98 -16.36 -0.73
N VAL A 69 2.07 -16.71 -1.42
CA VAL A 69 3.43 -16.51 -0.94
C VAL A 69 4.21 -15.67 -1.95
N LEU A 70 4.86 -14.60 -1.49
CA LEU A 70 5.87 -13.90 -2.27
C LEU A 70 7.14 -14.76 -2.32
N GLU A 71 7.45 -15.28 -3.50
CA GLU A 71 8.78 -15.83 -3.75
C GLU A 71 9.77 -14.66 -3.77
N ALA A 72 10.85 -14.75 -2.97
CA ALA A 72 11.88 -13.72 -2.98
C ALA A 72 12.57 -13.71 -4.35
N THR A 73 12.26 -12.72 -5.20
CA THR A 73 13.10 -12.43 -6.36
C THR A 73 14.44 -11.91 -5.83
N PRO A 74 15.56 -12.64 -6.02
CA PRO A 74 16.86 -12.14 -5.59
C PRO A 74 17.19 -10.85 -6.36
N PRO A 75 17.83 -9.84 -5.73
CA PRO A 75 18.22 -8.63 -6.44
C PRO A 75 19.20 -8.99 -7.58
N PRO A 76 19.10 -8.34 -8.76
CA PRO A 76 20.13 -8.48 -9.78
C PRO A 76 21.47 -8.00 -9.21
N GLY A 77 22.51 -8.81 -9.40
CA GLY A 77 23.87 -8.54 -8.93
C GLY A 77 24.61 -7.48 -9.73
#